data_AF-A0A502MLQ3-F1
#
_entry.id   AF-A0A502MLQ3-F1
#
_cell.length_a   1.000
_cell.length_b   1.000
_cell.length_c   1.000
_cell.angle_alpha   90.00
_cell.angle_beta   90.00
_cell.angle_gamma   90.00
#
_symmetry.space_group_name_H-M   'P 1'
#
loop_
_entity.id
_entity.type
_entity.pdbx_description
1 polymer ?
#
loop_
_entity_poly.entity_id
_entity_poly.type
_entity_poly.pdbx_seq_one_letter_code
_entity_poly.pdbx_strand_id
1 'polypeptide(L)' 'MRHNGYATPEQLAILAAALKELGADLPLASPERETLAAEIMTLFENGIETLNEIKAALLKP' A
#
# COMPACT_ATOMS: atom_id res chain seq x y z
N MET A 1 -4.24 21.27 11.62
CA MET A 1 -4.34 20.04 12.45
C MET A 1 -3.84 18.90 11.58
N ARG A 2 -2.69 18.30 11.92
CA ARG A 2 -2.18 17.12 11.21
C ARG A 2 -3.13 15.96 11.50
N HIS A 3 -3.86 15.49 10.49
CA HIS A 3 -4.69 14.30 10.63
C HIS A 3 -3.76 13.14 10.99
N ASN A 4 -3.95 12.55 12.16
CA ASN A 4 -3.35 11.27 12.51
C ASN A 4 -3.79 10.27 11.43
N GLY A 5 -2.84 9.71 10.69
CA GLY A 5 -3.07 8.84 9.55
C GLY A 5 -3.85 7.58 9.96
N TYR A 6 -5.16 7.66 9.88
CA TYR A 6 -6.02 6.49 9.93
C TYR A 6 -6.35 6.13 8.49
N ALA A 7 -5.79 5.02 8.02
CA ALA A 7 -6.32 4.37 6.83
C ALA A 7 -7.79 4.04 7.08
N THR A 8 -8.67 4.37 6.12
CA THR A 8 -10.06 3.94 6.20
C THR A 8 -10.13 2.41 6.15
N PRO A 9 -11.20 1.78 6.65
CA PRO A 9 -11.38 0.33 6.52
C PRO A 9 -11.25 -0.17 5.07
N GLU A 10 -11.67 0.66 4.10
CA GLU A 10 -11.52 0.40 2.68
C GLU A 10 -10.06 0.44 2.23
N GLN A 11 -9.30 1.47 2.63
CA GLN A 11 -7.86 1.55 2.36
C GLN A 11 -7.10 0.38 2.99
N LEU A 12 -7.49 -0.08 4.18
CA LEU A 12 -6.89 -1.26 4.82
C LEU A 12 -7.20 -2.56 4.05
N ALA A 13 -8.42 -2.70 3.52
CA ALA A 13 -8.77 -3.85 2.68
C ALA A 13 -7.95 -3.87 1.37
N ILE A 14 -7.75 -2.69 0.77
CA ILE A 14 -6.96 -2.52 -0.45
C ILE A 14 -5.47 -2.73 -0.17
N LEU A 15 -4.96 -2.22 0.95
CA LEU A 15 -3.60 -2.49 1.42
C LEU A 15 -3.36 -4.00 1.60
N ALA A 16 -4.29 -4.70 2.25
CA ALA A 16 -4.20 -6.14 2.45
C ALA A 16 -4.19 -6.91 1.12
N ALA A 17 -5.04 -6.51 0.17
CA ALA A 17 -5.05 -7.08 -1.18
C ALA A 17 -3.73 -6.80 -1.92
N ALA A 18 -3.24 -5.57 -1.88
CA ALA A 18 -1.98 -5.16 -2.51
C ALA A 18 -0.79 -5.92 -1.92
N LEU A 19 -0.68 -6.06 -0.60
CA LEU A 19 0.38 -6.84 0.05
C LEU A 19 0.28 -8.34 -0.24
N LYS A 20 -0.93 -8.87 -0.45
CA LYS A 20 -1.15 -10.27 -0.82
C LYS A 20 -0.71 -10.53 -2.26
N GLU A 21 -0.89 -9.58 -3.17
CA GLU A 21 -0.57 -9.75 -4.59
C GLU A 21 0.87 -9.33 -4.94
N LEU A 22 1.31 -8.18 -4.44
CA LEU A 22 2.63 -7.59 -4.73
C LEU A 22 3.71 -8.07 -3.76
N GLY A 23 3.33 -8.37 -2.52
CA GLY A 23 4.22 -8.87 -1.48
C GLY A 23 4.13 -10.39 -1.27
N ALA A 24 3.55 -11.14 -2.22
CA ALA A 24 3.34 -12.59 -2.10
C ALA A 24 4.67 -13.34 -1.86
N ASP A 25 5.71 -12.92 -2.56
CA ASP A 25 7.04 -13.55 -2.52
C ASP A 25 7.94 -12.97 -1.42
N LEU A 26 7.46 -11.95 -0.69
CA LEU A 26 8.22 -11.31 0.39
C LEU A 26 7.90 -11.95 1.75
N PRO A 27 8.92 -12.34 2.55
CA PRO A 27 8.70 -12.84 3.89
C PRO A 27 7.91 -11.83 4.75
N LEU A 28 7.07 -12.34 5.65
CA LEU A 28 6.16 -11.49 6.45
C LEU A 28 6.88 -10.43 7.30
N ALA A 29 8.09 -10.75 7.79
CA ALA A 29 8.91 -9.86 8.60
C ALA A 29 10.07 -9.24 7.81
N SER A 30 10.00 -9.26 6.47
CA SER A 30 11.07 -8.70 5.64
C SER A 30 10.95 -7.18 5.60
N PRO A 31 12.08 -6.43 5.70
CA PRO A 31 12.08 -4.98 5.54
C PRO A 31 11.45 -4.54 4.22
N GLU A 32 11.61 -5.32 3.15
CA GLU A 32 11.02 -5.04 1.83
C GLU A 32 9.49 -5.04 1.87
N ARG A 33 8.89 -5.92 2.68
CA ARG A 33 7.43 -5.96 2.86
C ARG A 33 6.93 -4.75 3.65
N GLU A 34 7.70 -4.30 4.64
CA GLU A 34 7.41 -3.07 5.38
C GLU A 34 7.55 -1.83 4.48
N THR A 35 8.58 -1.79 3.63
CA THR A 35 8.77 -0.73 2.63
C THR A 35 7.59 -0.69 1.66
N LEU A 36 7.17 -1.83 1.12
CA LEU A 36 6.01 -1.92 0.22
C LEU A 36 4.73 -1.41 0.91
N ALA A 37 4.49 -1.77 2.18
CA ALA A 37 3.34 -1.28 2.92
C ALA A 37 3.38 0.25 3.11
N ALA A 38 4.56 0.80 3.41
CA ALA A 38 4.75 2.24 3.56
C ALA A 38 4.53 2.98 2.24
N GLU A 39 5.03 2.46 1.12
CA GLU A 39 4.83 3.04 -0.21
C GLU A 39 3.34 3.07 -0.57
N ILE A 40 2.61 1.96 -0.36
CA ILE A 40 1.15 1.90 -0.60
C ILE A 40 0.41 2.93 0.27
N MET A 41 0.82 3.11 1.52
CA MET A 41 0.23 4.11 2.41
C MET A 41 0.47 5.54 1.90
N THR A 42 1.67 5.85 1.39
CA THR A 42 1.95 7.14 0.74
C THR A 42 1.12 7.35 -0.52
N LEU A 43 0.84 6.29 -1.29
CA LEU A 43 -0.06 6.39 -2.45
C LEU A 43 -1.49 6.77 -2.04
N PHE A 44 -2.01 6.23 -0.93
CA PHE A 44 -3.31 6.66 -0.39
C PHE A 44 -3.31 8.15 -0.02
N GLU A 45 -2.23 8.66 0.58
CA GLU A 45 -2.10 10.09 0.90
C GLU A 45 -2.08 10.98 -0.36
N ASN A 46 -1.62 10.43 -1.49
CA ASN A 46 -1.61 11.10 -2.80
C ASN A 46 -2.93 10.96 -3.57
N GLY A 47 -3.97 10.38 -2.96
CA GLY A 47 -5.30 10.24 -3.56
C GLY A 47 -5.44 9.04 -4.50
N ILE A 48 -4.51 8.08 -4.45
CA ILE A 48 -4.72 6.78 -5.09
C ILE A 48 -5.64 5.96 -4.21
N GLU A 49 -6.73 5.44 -4.75
CA GLU A 49 -7.74 4.75 -3.96
C GLU A 49 -7.98 3.31 -4.40
N THR A 50 -7.39 2.87 -5.52
CA THR A 50 -7.66 1.53 -6.07
C THR A 50 -6.40 0.66 -6.18
N LEU A 51 -6.61 -0.66 -6.09
CA LEU A 51 -5.53 -1.64 -6.29
C LEU A 51 -4.86 -1.52 -7.67
N ASN A 52 -5.64 -1.22 -8.72
CA ASN A 52 -5.08 -1.10 -10.08
C ASN A 52 -4.19 0.14 -10.22
N GLU A 53 -4.57 1.26 -9.59
CA GLU A 53 -3.75 2.46 -9.56
C GLU A 53 -2.49 2.26 -8.72
N ILE A 54 -2.58 1.56 -7.58
CA ILE A 54 -1.41 1.19 -6.76
C ILE A 54 -0.41 0.39 -7.62
N LYS A 55 -0.89 -0.63 -8.32
CA LYS A 55 -0.05 -1.42 -9.25
C LYS A 55 0.57 -0.54 -10.32
N ALA A 56 -0.22 0.30 -10.96
CA ALA A 56 0.26 1.19 -12.01
C ALA A 56 1.29 2.21 -11.50
N ALA A 57 1.16 2.67 -10.25
CA ALA A 57 2.10 3.59 -9.62
C ALA A 57 3.42 2.91 -9.25
N LEU A 58 3.36 1.68 -8.73
CA LEU A 58 4.56 0.90 -8.33
C LEU A 58 5.29 0.27 -9.52
N LEU A 59 4.60 0.04 -10.65
CA LEU A 59 5.19 -0.50 -11.88
C LEU A 59 5.80 0.56 -12.80
N LYS A 60 5.70 1.85 -12.45
CA LYS A 60 6.36 2.91 -13.22
C LYS A 60 7.87 2.90 -12.89
N PRO A 61 8.75 2.85 -13.91
CA PRO A 61 10.20 2.91 -13.73
C PRO A 61 10.69 4.28 -13.25
#